data_AF-A0A1I3B3S5-F1
#
_entry.id   AF-A0A1I3B3S5-F1
#
_cell.length_a   1.000
_cell.length_b   1.000
_cell.length_c   1.000
_cell.angle_alpha   90.00
_cell.angle_beta   90.00
_cell.angle_gamma   90.00
#
_symmetry.space_group_name_H-M   'P 1'
#
loop_
_entity.id
_entity.type
_entity.pdbx_description
1 polymer ?
#
loop_
_entity_poly.entity_id
_entity_poly.type
_entity_poly.pdbx_seq_one_letter_code
_entity_poly.pdbx_strand_id
1 'polypeptide(L)'
;MAIWQFDFHAVKHGSTADNIMLWNIPFEDINHICFLKQERSWMDDTIQYGNLEEDCIEISLSNGLVESIFIRIDVRDINKEKISNICSYLKEINADILYDNRVFSANEKDLEEVIVKSNGYHFFQTDADIKI
;
A
#
# COMPACT_ATOMS: atom_id res chain seq x y z
N MET A 1 13.70 0.37 -7.95
CA MET A 1 13.11 0.94 -6.73
C MET A 1 14.09 1.92 -6.15
N ALA A 2 13.64 3.14 -5.87
CA ALA A 2 14.47 4.07 -5.14
C ALA A 2 14.60 3.59 -3.69
N ILE A 3 15.74 3.87 -3.05
CA ILE A 3 16.00 3.38 -1.69
C ILE A 3 14.96 3.94 -0.71
N TRP A 4 14.42 5.14 -0.96
CA TRP A 4 13.45 5.83 -0.10
C TRP A 4 11.99 5.38 -0.24
N GLN A 5 11.72 4.33 -1.00
CA GLN A 5 10.35 3.83 -1.21
C GLN A 5 10.12 2.56 -0.41
N PHE A 6 8.97 2.48 0.25
CA PHE A 6 8.48 1.28 0.90
C PHE A 6 7.24 0.77 0.16
N ASP A 7 7.32 -0.46 -0.31
CA ASP A 7 6.35 -1.06 -1.21
C ASP A 7 5.76 -2.35 -0.59
N PHE A 8 4.45 -2.53 -0.70
CA PHE A 8 3.75 -3.73 -0.23
C PHE A 8 2.45 -3.96 -1.01
N HIS A 9 1.86 -5.14 -0.83
CA HIS A 9 0.56 -5.46 -1.41
C HIS A 9 -0.54 -5.47 -0.35
N ALA A 10 -1.71 -4.96 -0.69
CA ALA A 10 -2.91 -5.21 0.08
C ALA A 10 -3.51 -6.57 -0.34
N VAL A 11 -3.87 -7.38 0.64
CA VAL A 11 -4.44 -8.72 0.42
C VAL A 11 -5.70 -8.86 1.25
N LYS A 12 -6.68 -9.64 0.80
CA LYS A 12 -7.92 -9.80 1.57
C LYS A 12 -7.63 -10.39 2.94
N HIS A 13 -8.33 -9.89 3.95
CA HIS A 13 -8.25 -10.45 5.29
C HIS A 13 -8.61 -11.94 5.30
N GLY A 14 -7.78 -12.75 5.96
CA GLY A 14 -7.95 -14.19 6.05
C GLY A 14 -7.56 -14.98 4.79
N SER A 15 -6.88 -14.36 3.83
CA SER A 15 -6.31 -15.08 2.67
C SER A 15 -5.27 -16.11 3.07
N THR A 16 -5.19 -17.20 2.32
CA THR A 16 -4.16 -18.23 2.46
C THR A 16 -3.09 -18.07 1.39
N ALA A 17 -1.96 -18.77 1.53
CA ALA A 17 -0.87 -18.72 0.54
C ALA A 17 -1.33 -19.03 -0.90
N ASP A 18 -2.35 -19.89 -1.06
CA ASP A 18 -2.85 -20.33 -2.36
C ASP A 18 -3.71 -19.28 -3.09
N ASN A 19 -4.23 -18.28 -2.38
CA ASN A 19 -5.13 -17.26 -2.95
C ASN A 19 -4.77 -15.82 -2.54
N ILE A 20 -3.57 -15.62 -1.98
CA ILE A 20 -3.17 -14.37 -1.32
C ILE A 20 -3.26 -13.14 -2.22
N MET A 21 -3.10 -13.32 -3.54
CA MET A 21 -3.17 -12.24 -4.52
C MET A 21 -4.52 -12.11 -5.22
N LEU A 22 -5.55 -12.90 -4.88
CA LEU A 22 -6.81 -12.94 -5.64
C LEU A 22 -7.90 -12.07 -5.01
N TRP A 23 -8.00 -10.83 -5.50
CA TRP A 23 -9.09 -9.92 -5.12
C TRP A 23 -10.41 -10.27 -5.80
N ASN A 24 -10.46 -10.47 -7.12
CA ASN A 24 -11.65 -10.94 -7.86
C ASN A 24 -12.99 -10.30 -7.40
N ILE A 25 -12.97 -9.00 -7.12
CA ILE A 25 -14.14 -8.19 -6.74
C ILE A 25 -14.25 -6.99 -7.67
N PRO A 26 -15.43 -6.39 -7.84
CA PRO A 26 -15.59 -5.14 -8.58
C PRO A 26 -14.70 -4.02 -8.04
N PHE A 27 -14.21 -3.14 -8.93
CA PHE A 27 -13.40 -1.98 -8.53
C PHE A 27 -14.18 -1.01 -7.62
N GLU A 28 -15.48 -0.89 -7.85
CA GLU A 28 -16.37 0.00 -7.10
C GLU A 28 -16.40 -0.34 -5.61
N ASP A 29 -16.18 -1.61 -5.25
CA ASP A 29 -16.16 -2.09 -3.86
C ASP A 29 -14.87 -1.72 -3.12
N ILE A 30 -13.83 -1.23 -3.82
CA ILE A 30 -12.55 -0.81 -3.24
C ILE A 30 -12.20 0.64 -3.53
N ASN A 31 -13.04 1.35 -4.27
CA ASN A 31 -12.76 2.72 -4.70
C ASN A 31 -13.10 3.76 -3.62
N HIS A 32 -12.44 3.62 -2.47
CA HIS A 32 -12.65 4.43 -1.27
C HIS A 32 -11.46 5.37 -0.97
N ILE A 33 -10.56 5.55 -1.95
CA ILE A 33 -9.34 6.34 -1.77
C ILE A 33 -9.66 7.83 -1.91
N CYS A 34 -9.62 8.56 -0.78
CA CYS A 34 -9.93 9.99 -0.72
C CYS A 34 -8.74 10.90 -0.33
N PHE A 35 -7.61 10.30 0.06
CA PHE A 35 -6.41 11.00 0.54
C PHE A 35 -5.29 11.11 -0.51
N LEU A 36 -5.44 10.43 -1.65
CA LEU A 36 -4.59 10.57 -2.82
C LEU A 36 -5.44 10.97 -4.02
N LYS A 37 -4.91 11.82 -4.90
CA LYS A 37 -5.59 12.20 -6.14
C LYS A 37 -5.43 11.07 -7.15
N GLN A 38 -6.49 10.74 -7.87
CA GLN A 38 -6.40 9.83 -9.00
C GLN A 38 -5.52 10.46 -10.10
N GLU A 39 -4.52 9.73 -10.57
CA GLU A 39 -3.67 10.12 -11.69
C GLU A 39 -4.04 9.32 -12.94
N ARG A 40 -3.66 9.85 -14.11
CA ARG A 40 -3.85 9.14 -15.37
C ARG A 40 -2.85 7.98 -15.43
N SER A 41 -3.36 6.76 -15.36
CA SER A 41 -2.55 5.56 -15.61
C SER A 41 -2.13 5.48 -17.08
N TRP A 42 -0.95 4.89 -17.30
CA TRP A 42 -0.42 4.60 -18.63
C TRP A 42 -0.98 3.31 -19.24
N MET A 43 -1.58 2.44 -18.42
CA MET A 43 -2.20 1.19 -18.85
C MET A 43 -3.71 1.24 -18.64
N ASP A 44 -4.47 0.78 -19.64
CA ASP A 44 -5.94 0.81 -19.63
C ASP A 44 -6.55 -0.08 -18.53
N ASP A 45 -5.78 -1.03 -17.99
CA ASP A 45 -6.17 -2.00 -16.98
C ASP A 45 -5.67 -1.64 -15.56
N THR A 46 -5.07 -0.47 -15.37
CA THR A 46 -4.52 -0.05 -14.08
C THR A 46 -5.11 1.28 -13.68
N ILE A 47 -5.55 1.40 -12.42
CA ILE A 47 -6.01 2.66 -11.81
C ILE A 47 -4.96 3.11 -10.82
N GLN A 48 -4.48 4.35 -10.95
CA GLN A 48 -3.43 4.91 -10.11
C GLN A 48 -3.97 6.08 -9.28
N TYR A 49 -3.63 6.09 -7.99
CA TYR A 49 -3.79 7.22 -7.09
C TYR A 49 -2.42 7.66 -6.59
N GLY A 50 -2.15 8.97 -6.60
CA GLY A 50 -0.83 9.50 -6.27
C GLY A 50 0.18 9.28 -7.39
N ASN A 51 1.47 9.36 -7.05
CA ASN A 51 2.57 9.39 -8.01
C ASN A 51 3.56 8.26 -7.74
N LEU A 52 4.00 7.55 -8.78
CA LEU A 52 4.93 6.42 -8.66
C LEU A 52 6.30 6.77 -8.04
N GLU A 53 6.70 8.04 -8.08
CA GLU A 53 7.93 8.52 -7.46
C GLU A 53 7.75 8.94 -5.99
N GLU A 54 6.50 9.04 -5.52
CA GLU A 54 6.08 9.45 -4.16
C GLU A 54 5.14 8.39 -3.54
N ASP A 55 4.11 8.81 -2.80
CA ASP A 55 3.04 7.93 -2.36
C ASP A 55 2.15 7.52 -3.53
N CYS A 56 1.88 6.22 -3.65
CA CYS A 56 1.09 5.69 -4.73
C CYS A 56 0.25 4.50 -4.30
N ILE A 57 -0.95 4.39 -4.85
CA ILE A 57 -1.76 3.17 -4.82
C ILE A 57 -2.10 2.82 -6.26
N GLU A 58 -1.67 1.63 -6.69
CA GLU A 58 -2.00 1.06 -7.99
C GLU A 58 -2.96 -0.10 -7.81
N ILE A 59 -4.04 -0.08 -8.59
CA ILE A 59 -5.06 -1.11 -8.63
C ILE A 59 -5.05 -1.71 -10.02
N SER A 60 -4.59 -2.95 -10.14
CA SER A 60 -4.61 -3.70 -11.38
C SER A 60 -5.97 -4.39 -11.55
N LEU A 61 -6.54 -4.29 -12.74
CA LEU A 61 -7.83 -4.86 -13.10
C LEU A 61 -7.66 -5.95 -14.16
N SER A 62 -8.37 -7.06 -14.00
CA SER A 62 -8.48 -8.10 -15.00
C SER A 62 -9.95 -8.37 -15.28
N ASN A 63 -10.38 -8.15 -16.52
CA ASN A 63 -11.79 -8.28 -16.94
C ASN A 63 -12.76 -7.44 -16.10
N GLY A 64 -12.34 -6.24 -15.66
CA GLY A 64 -13.14 -5.34 -14.83
C GLY A 64 -13.20 -5.72 -13.34
N LEU A 65 -12.46 -6.74 -12.92
CA LEU A 65 -12.32 -7.14 -11.53
C LEU A 65 -10.94 -6.77 -11.01
N VAL A 66 -10.85 -6.42 -9.72
CA VAL A 66 -9.59 -6.17 -9.04
C VAL A 66 -8.77 -7.44 -9.05
N GLU A 67 -7.59 -7.37 -9.65
CA GLU A 67 -6.59 -8.43 -9.59
C GLU A 67 -5.69 -8.21 -8.39
N SER A 68 -5.03 -7.05 -8.30
CA SER A 68 -4.12 -6.74 -7.20
C SER A 68 -4.18 -5.27 -6.81
N ILE A 69 -3.80 -5.01 -5.56
CA ILE A 69 -3.65 -3.66 -5.01
C ILE A 69 -2.22 -3.54 -4.50
N PHE A 70 -1.48 -2.62 -5.07
CA PHE A 70 -0.11 -2.30 -4.73
C PHE A 70 -0.06 -0.93 -4.08
N ILE A 71 0.71 -0.81 -3.00
CA ILE A 71 0.85 0.43 -2.24
C ILE A 71 2.33 0.74 -2.08
N ARG A 72 2.67 1.98 -2.41
CA ARG A 72 3.99 2.57 -2.24
C ARG A 72 3.88 3.79 -1.32
N ILE A 73 4.82 3.88 -0.40
CA ILE A 73 4.96 4.98 0.55
C ILE A 73 6.33 5.62 0.36
N ASP A 74 6.36 6.95 0.24
CA ASP A 74 7.59 7.72 0.37
C ASP A 74 7.97 7.83 1.85
N VAL A 75 9.09 7.22 2.23
CA VAL A 75 9.51 7.21 3.63
C VAL A 75 10.15 8.54 4.08
N ARG A 76 10.42 9.47 3.15
CA ARG A 76 11.08 10.76 3.45
C ARG A 76 10.18 11.72 4.21
N ASP A 77 8.87 11.64 3.97
CA ASP A 77 7.86 12.52 4.54
C ASP A 77 6.75 11.71 5.26
N ILE A 78 7.08 10.49 5.67
CA ILE A 78 6.21 9.62 6.45
C ILE A 78 5.83 10.28 7.77
N ASN A 79 4.54 10.22 8.11
CA ASN A 79 3.99 10.75 9.34
C ASN A 79 2.76 9.95 9.77
N LYS A 80 2.26 10.23 10.98
CA LYS A 80 1.12 9.50 11.56
C LYS A 80 -0.17 9.63 10.75
N GLU A 81 -0.42 10.78 10.14
CA GLU A 81 -1.61 10.98 9.30
C GLU A 81 -1.58 10.07 8.08
N LYS A 82 -0.44 9.97 7.38
CA LYS A 82 -0.28 9.05 6.24
C LYS A 82 -0.50 7.59 6.64
N ILE A 83 0.13 7.16 7.73
CA ILE A 83 -0.01 5.80 8.27
C ILE A 83 -1.49 5.52 8.61
N SER A 84 -2.16 6.47 9.27
CA SER A 84 -3.57 6.32 9.65
C SER A 84 -4.50 6.28 8.43
N ASN A 85 -4.27 7.11 7.42
CA ASN A 85 -5.06 7.12 6.17
C ASN A 85 -4.94 5.79 5.42
N ILE A 86 -3.72 5.26 5.29
CA ILE A 86 -3.46 3.97 4.64
C ILE A 86 -4.12 2.84 5.43
N CYS A 87 -3.97 2.81 6.76
CA CYS A 87 -4.60 1.80 7.60
C CYS A 87 -6.14 1.89 7.55
N SER A 88 -6.69 3.08 7.51
CA SER A 88 -8.15 3.30 7.43
C SER A 88 -8.69 2.77 6.11
N TYR A 89 -8.02 3.06 5.00
CA TYR A 89 -8.37 2.51 3.68
C TYR A 89 -8.33 0.99 3.67
N LEU A 90 -7.22 0.40 4.13
CA LEU A 90 -7.08 -1.06 4.18
C LEU A 90 -8.17 -1.72 5.03
N LYS A 91 -8.52 -1.14 6.18
CA LYS A 91 -9.62 -1.64 7.03
C LYS A 91 -10.98 -1.54 6.34
N GLU A 92 -11.24 -0.45 5.63
CA GLU A 92 -12.50 -0.24 4.91
C GLU A 92 -12.74 -1.31 3.84
N ILE A 93 -11.68 -1.70 3.13
CA ILE A 93 -11.74 -2.76 2.11
C ILE A 93 -11.49 -4.17 2.68
N ASN A 94 -11.44 -4.31 4.01
CA ASN A 94 -11.16 -5.56 4.73
C ASN A 94 -9.86 -6.26 4.24
N ALA A 95 -8.78 -5.49 4.16
CA ALA A 95 -7.45 -5.92 3.75
C ALA A 95 -6.47 -6.07 4.92
N ASP A 96 -5.47 -6.91 4.69
CA ASP A 96 -4.22 -7.04 5.43
C ASP A 96 -3.02 -6.63 4.56
N ILE A 97 -1.86 -6.48 5.18
CA ILE A 97 -0.60 -6.06 4.54
C ILE A 97 0.23 -7.31 4.21
N LEU A 98 0.56 -7.52 2.94
CA LEU A 98 1.54 -8.53 2.51
C LEU A 98 2.89 -7.87 2.22
N TYR A 99 3.87 -8.19 3.05
CA TYR A 99 5.25 -7.76 2.89
C TYR A 99 6.21 -8.90 3.23
N ASP A 100 7.23 -9.10 2.39
CA ASP A 100 8.25 -10.16 2.56
C ASP A 100 7.63 -11.57 2.84
N ASN A 101 6.61 -11.93 2.06
CA ASN A 101 5.85 -13.18 2.19
C ASN A 101 5.18 -13.40 3.56
N ARG A 102 4.95 -12.33 4.32
CA ARG A 102 4.26 -12.36 5.61
C ARG A 102 3.06 -11.43 5.58
N VAL A 103 1.99 -11.86 6.25
CA VAL A 103 0.76 -11.09 6.39
C VAL A 103 0.76 -10.41 7.75
N PHE A 104 0.51 -9.10 7.74
CA PHE A 104 0.38 -8.26 8.93
C PHE A 104 -1.01 -7.63 8.93
N SER A 105 -1.57 -7.38 10.11
CA SER A 105 -2.90 -6.76 10.18
C SER A 105 -2.80 -5.30 9.73
N ALA A 106 -3.85 -4.78 9.10
CA ALA A 106 -3.93 -3.37 8.72
C ALA A 106 -4.17 -2.45 9.94
N ASN A 107 -3.20 -2.36 10.86
CA ASN A 107 -3.20 -1.42 11.96
C ASN A 107 -1.90 -0.60 11.98
N GLU A 108 -1.95 0.56 12.63
CA GLU A 108 -0.85 1.52 12.63
C GLU A 108 0.44 0.89 13.16
N LYS A 109 0.37 0.15 14.27
CA LYS A 109 1.53 -0.49 14.89
C LYS A 109 2.21 -1.49 13.95
N ASP A 110 1.43 -2.34 13.30
CA ASP A 110 1.96 -3.35 12.38
C ASP A 110 2.53 -2.68 11.12
N LEU A 111 1.86 -1.66 10.57
CA LEU A 111 2.38 -0.90 9.44
C LEU A 111 3.68 -0.17 9.80
N GLU A 112 3.76 0.47 10.97
CA GLU A 112 4.97 1.07 11.51
C GLU A 112 6.11 0.05 11.63
N GLU A 113 5.83 -1.13 12.19
CA GLU A 113 6.83 -2.20 12.34
C GLU A 113 7.40 -2.64 10.99
N VAL A 114 6.54 -2.76 9.97
CA VAL A 114 6.97 -3.17 8.63
C VAL A 114 7.74 -2.05 7.92
N ILE A 115 7.30 -0.80 8.03
CA ILE A 115 8.04 0.37 7.51
C ILE A 115 9.43 0.45 8.14
N VAL A 116 9.54 0.27 9.46
CA VAL A 116 10.83 0.33 10.19
C VAL A 116 11.81 -0.75 9.73
N LYS A 117 11.31 -1.90 9.29
CA LYS A 117 12.13 -3.00 8.73
C LYS A 117 12.49 -2.79 7.26
N SER A 118 11.93 -1.77 6.60
CA SER A 118 12.22 -1.49 5.20
C SER A 118 13.62 -0.90 5.03
N ASN A 119 14.26 -1.19 3.89
CA ASN A 119 15.57 -0.63 3.56
C ASN A 119 15.54 0.91 3.48
N GLY A 120 14.40 1.49 3.09
CA GLY A 120 14.25 2.94 3.01
C GLY A 120 14.27 3.63 4.35
N TYR A 121 13.59 3.08 5.35
CA TYR A 121 13.62 3.64 6.69
C TYR A 121 15.03 3.65 7.29
N HIS A 122 15.79 2.56 7.12
CA HIS A 122 17.17 2.48 7.61
C HIS A 122 18.13 3.46 6.94
N PHE A 123 17.90 3.78 5.65
CA PHE A 123 18.68 4.77 4.93
C PHE A 123 18.46 6.19 5.47
N PHE A 124 17.22 6.57 5.81
CA PHE A 124 16.94 7.92 6.32
C PHE A 124 17.18 8.08 7.83
N GLN A 125 17.09 7.02 8.64
CA GLN A 125 17.49 7.12 10.05
C GLN A 125 18.99 7.39 10.26
N THR A 126 19.83 7.04 9.29
CA THR A 126 21.27 7.33 9.38
C THR A 126 21.61 8.78 9.01
N ASP A 127 20.74 9.46 8.25
CA ASP A 127 20.94 10.84 7.77
C ASP A 127 20.00 11.89 8.39
N ALA A 128 18.89 11.51 9.04
CA ALA A 128 17.95 12.43 9.68
C ALA A 128 17.19 11.82 10.88
N ASP A 129 16.86 12.65 11.87
CA ASP A 129 16.02 12.37 13.05
C ASP A 129 14.55 12.06 12.70
N ILE A 130 14.28 11.12 11.79
CA ILE A 130 12.91 10.63 11.56
C ILE A 130 12.57 9.66 12.68
N LYS A 131 11.75 10.13 13.63
CA LYS A 131 11.13 9.31 14.68
C LYS A 131 9.66 9.14 14.38
N ILE A 132 9.29 7.94 13.94
CA ILE A 132 7.92 7.44 13.99
C ILE A 132 7.59 7.09 15.45
#